data_AF-A0A6N9PVX9-F1
#
_entry.id   AF-A0A6N9PVX9-F1
#
_cell.length_a   1.000
_cell.length_b   1.000
_cell.length_c   1.000
_cell.angle_alpha   90.00
_cell.angle_beta   90.00
_cell.angle_gamma   90.00
#
_symmetry.space_group_name_H-M   'P 1'
#
loop_
_entity.id
_entity.type
_entity.pdbx_description
1 polymer ?
#
loop_
_entity_poly.entity_id
_entity_poly.type
_entity_poly.pdbx_seq_one_letter_code
_entity_poly.pdbx_strand_id
1 'polypeptide(L)'
;MAKTLLMLNVGDKVRDPESLCLGEPVAWQVADLLHQGYPAGSVTLCSQYQVALYAFDASEPDSENTDRQVQGNNRYSLSNIRSWLNSESLSGWYAPAHEADAPPKAGAVSANPYALAPGFMGGLSEGFRKAVQPTELVVAKCAADGGGSETVKDRFFLPSNTEIGVANQNGIAEGARLALFTGDAARQRCVSASAAA
;
A
#
# COMPACT_ATOMS: atom_id res chain seq x y z
N MET A 1 -11.07 -2.02 30.72
CA MET A 1 -10.67 -3.24 29.98
C MET A 1 -10.15 -2.83 28.62
N ALA A 2 -9.08 -3.47 28.13
CA ALA A 2 -8.68 -3.32 26.74
C ALA A 2 -9.75 -3.96 25.85
N LYS A 3 -10.27 -3.20 24.87
CA LYS A 3 -11.15 -3.77 23.83
C LYS A 3 -10.26 -4.47 22.80
N THR A 4 -10.65 -5.65 22.34
CA THR A 4 -10.04 -6.25 21.17
C THR A 4 -10.49 -5.50 19.91
N LEU A 5 -9.70 -5.53 18.84
CA LEU A 5 -10.07 -4.84 17.59
C LEU A 5 -11.40 -5.34 17.02
N LEU A 6 -11.75 -6.61 17.22
CA LEU A 6 -13.02 -7.20 16.79
C LEU A 6 -14.27 -6.65 17.51
N MET A 7 -14.08 -5.93 18.62
CA MET A 7 -15.18 -5.25 19.34
C MET A 7 -15.42 -3.82 18.84
N LEU A 8 -14.66 -3.37 17.85
CA LEU A 8 -14.83 -2.06 17.22
C LEU A 8 -15.81 -2.15 16.06
N ASN A 9 -16.39 -1.02 15.69
CA ASN A 9 -17.23 -0.89 14.50
C ASN A 9 -16.40 -0.46 13.30
N VAL A 10 -16.88 -0.78 12.09
CA VAL A 10 -16.36 -0.17 10.86
C VAL A 10 -16.41 1.35 10.99
N GLY A 11 -15.29 2.00 10.72
CA GLY A 11 -15.13 3.44 10.87
C GLY A 11 -14.53 3.91 12.20
N ASP A 12 -14.41 3.03 13.21
CA ASP A 12 -13.75 3.38 14.47
C ASP A 12 -12.26 3.68 14.22
N LYS A 13 -11.73 4.66 14.95
CA LYS A 13 -10.33 5.10 14.83
C LYS A 13 -9.44 4.32 15.78
N VAL A 14 -8.31 3.88 15.26
CA VAL A 14 -7.29 3.11 16.00
C VAL A 14 -5.94 3.79 15.80
N ARG A 15 -5.12 3.80 16.85
CA ARG A 15 -3.74 4.26 16.75
C ARG A 15 -2.87 3.39 17.63
N ASP A 16 -1.73 2.99 17.10
CA ASP A 16 -0.61 2.50 17.90
C ASP A 16 0.28 3.72 18.25
N PRO A 17 0.49 4.04 19.53
CA PRO A 17 1.15 5.28 19.92
C PRO A 17 2.62 5.36 19.51
N GLU A 18 3.28 4.20 19.33
CA GLU A 18 4.69 4.07 18.99
C GLU A 18 4.95 3.96 17.48
N SER A 19 3.92 3.74 16.67
CA SER A 19 4.04 3.62 15.22
C SER A 19 4.07 4.98 14.53
N LEU A 20 5.16 5.24 13.82
CA LEU A 20 5.39 6.46 13.05
C LEU A 20 5.62 6.14 11.57
N CYS A 21 5.28 7.09 10.71
CA CYS A 21 5.69 7.13 9.32
C CYS A 21 6.18 8.54 9.01
N LEU A 22 7.41 8.66 8.49
CA LEU A 22 8.04 9.95 8.22
C LEU A 22 8.04 10.89 9.44
N GLY A 23 8.26 10.32 10.64
CA GLY A 23 8.28 11.05 11.90
C GLY A 23 6.90 11.36 12.52
N GLU A 24 5.81 11.07 11.81
CA GLU A 24 4.45 11.38 12.28
C GLU A 24 3.66 10.13 12.67
N PRO A 25 2.76 10.22 13.66
CA PRO A 25 1.93 9.08 14.04
C PRO A 25 0.99 8.60 12.93
N VAL A 26 0.94 7.28 12.74
CA VAL A 26 0.01 6.69 11.78
C VAL A 26 -1.36 6.49 12.44
N ALA A 27 -2.36 7.22 11.95
CA ALA A 27 -3.76 7.05 12.34
C ALA A 27 -4.45 6.02 11.43
N TRP A 28 -5.16 5.08 12.03
CA TRP A 28 -5.88 4.02 11.35
C TRP A 28 -7.39 4.13 11.57
N GLN A 29 -8.13 3.51 10.68
CA GLN A 29 -9.57 3.35 10.76
C GLN A 29 -9.93 1.89 10.47
N VAL A 30 -10.90 1.34 11.20
CA VAL A 30 -11.43 0.00 10.92
C VAL A 30 -12.11 0.02 9.56
N ALA A 31 -11.50 -0.68 8.60
CA ALA A 31 -11.97 -0.76 7.22
C ALA A 31 -13.02 -1.84 7.05
N ASP A 32 -12.83 -2.97 7.73
CA ASP A 32 -13.75 -4.10 7.70
C ASP A 32 -13.48 -5.06 8.86
N LEU A 33 -14.45 -5.91 9.17
CA LEU A 33 -14.38 -6.96 10.19
C LEU A 33 -14.59 -8.31 9.51
N LEU A 34 -13.67 -9.25 9.72
CA LEU A 34 -13.78 -10.60 9.14
C LEU A 34 -13.90 -10.57 7.60
N HIS A 35 -13.12 -9.71 6.96
CA HIS A 35 -13.20 -9.52 5.50
C HIS A 35 -12.94 -10.84 4.74
N GLN A 36 -13.82 -11.14 3.79
CA GLN A 36 -13.70 -12.36 2.99
C GLN A 36 -12.41 -12.33 2.17
N GLY A 37 -11.65 -13.43 2.20
CA GLY A 37 -10.38 -13.55 1.46
C GLY A 37 -9.17 -13.07 2.25
N TYR A 38 -9.36 -12.38 3.37
CA TYR A 38 -8.29 -11.99 4.28
C TYR A 38 -8.13 -13.03 5.42
N PRO A 39 -7.03 -12.98 6.20
CA PRO A 39 -6.80 -13.93 7.28
C PRO A 39 -8.03 -14.05 8.23
N ALA A 40 -8.40 -15.28 8.56
CA ALA A 40 -9.58 -15.54 9.39
C ALA A 40 -9.46 -14.88 10.77
N GLY A 41 -10.56 -14.33 11.28
CA GLY A 41 -10.58 -13.65 12.58
C GLY A 41 -9.84 -12.31 12.61
N SER A 42 -9.47 -11.77 11.45
CA SER A 42 -8.77 -10.48 11.35
C SER A 42 -9.72 -9.28 11.29
N VAL A 43 -9.15 -8.11 11.57
CA VAL A 43 -9.74 -6.80 11.34
C VAL A 43 -8.87 -6.09 10.31
N THR A 44 -9.48 -5.57 9.25
CA THR A 44 -8.77 -4.78 8.25
C THR A 44 -8.68 -3.35 8.73
N LEU A 45 -7.49 -2.78 8.73
CA LEU A 45 -7.26 -1.37 9.01
C LEU A 45 -6.89 -0.63 7.73
N CYS A 46 -7.43 0.57 7.54
CA CYS A 46 -7.04 1.50 6.48
C CYS A 46 -6.47 2.76 7.14
N SER A 47 -5.46 3.39 6.54
CA SER A 47 -4.95 4.65 7.07
C SER A 47 -6.04 5.73 6.97
N GLN A 48 -6.17 6.53 8.04
CA GLN A 48 -7.16 7.59 8.10
C GLN A 48 -6.78 8.78 7.19
N TYR A 49 -5.48 8.93 6.93
CA TYR A 49 -4.89 9.95 6.07
C TYR A 49 -3.93 9.28 5.09
N GLN A 50 -3.56 9.97 4.00
CA GLN A 50 -2.45 9.52 3.17
C GLN A 50 -1.17 9.62 4.00
N VAL A 51 -0.44 8.50 4.12
CA VAL A 51 0.77 8.40 4.95
C VAL A 51 2.00 8.99 4.26
N ALA A 52 2.00 9.01 2.93
CA ALA A 52 3.01 9.62 2.06
C ALA A 52 2.41 9.91 0.68
N LEU A 53 2.93 10.91 -0.03
CA LEU A 53 2.61 11.17 -1.43
C LEU A 53 3.77 10.71 -2.33
N TYR A 54 3.90 9.39 -2.46
CA TYR A 54 4.96 8.77 -3.26
C TYR A 54 4.45 8.30 -4.62
N ALA A 55 5.36 8.29 -5.60
CA ALA A 55 5.09 7.66 -6.88
C ALA A 55 4.86 6.15 -6.68
N PHE A 56 4.10 5.55 -7.59
CA PHE A 56 3.91 4.10 -7.58
C PHE A 56 5.22 3.36 -7.88
N ASP A 57 5.96 3.87 -8.86
CA ASP A 57 7.22 3.32 -9.32
C ASP A 57 8.10 4.42 -9.96
N ALA A 58 9.40 4.15 -10.08
CA ALA A 58 10.34 5.03 -10.77
C ALA A 58 10.37 4.74 -12.27
N SER A 59 10.65 5.76 -13.07
CA SER A 59 11.01 5.60 -14.49
C SER A 59 12.14 4.58 -14.66
N GLU A 60 12.05 3.70 -15.65
CA GLU A 60 13.00 2.63 -15.95
C GLU A 60 13.74 2.90 -17.29
N PRO A 61 14.81 3.74 -17.34
CA PRO A 61 15.37 4.22 -18.60
C PRO A 61 15.87 3.10 -19.53
N ASP A 62 16.27 1.97 -18.95
CA ASP A 62 16.81 0.80 -19.66
C ASP A 62 15.71 -0.22 -20.03
N SER A 63 14.43 0.10 -19.78
CA SER A 63 13.30 -0.76 -20.13
C SER A 63 13.09 -0.82 -21.64
N GLU A 64 12.76 -1.99 -22.19
CA GLU A 64 12.37 -2.12 -23.59
C GLU A 64 11.00 -1.49 -23.88
N ASN A 65 10.18 -1.26 -22.84
CA ASN A 65 8.89 -0.60 -22.95
C ASN A 65 9.04 0.91 -22.80
N THR A 66 8.75 1.66 -23.87
CA THR A 66 8.89 3.13 -23.92
C THR A 66 8.03 3.87 -22.88
N ASP A 67 6.89 3.32 -22.49
CA ASP A 67 6.06 3.95 -21.46
C ASP A 67 6.72 3.80 -20.09
N ARG A 68 7.34 2.64 -19.81
CA ARG A 68 8.06 2.39 -18.54
C ARG A 68 9.32 3.20 -18.40
N GLN A 69 9.99 3.51 -19.52
CA GLN A 69 11.13 4.42 -19.53
C GLN A 69 10.84 5.79 -18.91
N VAL A 70 9.57 6.22 -18.91
CA VAL A 70 9.16 7.53 -18.41
C VAL A 70 8.24 7.43 -17.19
N GLN A 71 7.33 6.46 -17.16
CA GLN A 71 6.27 6.36 -16.14
C GLN A 71 6.57 5.30 -15.05
N GLY A 72 7.59 4.46 -15.27
CA GLY A 72 7.87 3.30 -14.44
C GLY A 72 6.92 2.12 -14.66
N ASN A 73 7.07 1.10 -13.84
CA ASN A 73 6.30 -0.12 -13.90
C ASN A 73 4.96 0.01 -13.18
N ASN A 74 3.87 -0.24 -13.90
CA ASN A 74 2.53 -0.29 -13.31
C ASN A 74 2.14 -1.67 -12.77
N ARG A 75 3.05 -2.67 -12.80
CA ARG A 75 2.81 -3.99 -12.23
C ARG A 75 3.12 -4.00 -10.73
N TYR A 76 2.08 -4.06 -9.89
CA TYR A 76 2.19 -3.94 -8.43
C TYR A 76 3.23 -4.89 -7.80
N SER A 77 3.32 -6.14 -8.27
CA SER A 77 4.27 -7.13 -7.75
C SER A 77 5.74 -6.70 -7.87
N LEU A 78 6.07 -5.84 -8.84
CA LEU A 78 7.42 -5.32 -9.12
C LEU A 78 7.62 -3.88 -8.63
N SER A 79 6.56 -3.21 -8.19
CA SER A 79 6.59 -1.78 -7.89
C SER A 79 7.46 -1.42 -6.67
N ASN A 80 8.13 -0.28 -6.76
CA ASN A 80 8.86 0.34 -5.68
C ASN A 80 7.96 0.60 -4.47
N ILE A 81 6.70 1.02 -4.66
CA ILE A 81 5.77 1.29 -3.55
C ILE A 81 5.48 0.04 -2.72
N ARG A 82 5.33 -1.13 -3.36
CA ARG A 82 5.12 -2.41 -2.67
C ARG A 82 6.33 -2.76 -1.81
N SER A 83 7.53 -2.64 -2.38
CA SER A 83 8.80 -2.88 -1.67
C SER A 83 8.97 -1.94 -0.47
N TRP A 84 8.66 -0.65 -0.64
CA TRP A 84 8.70 0.32 0.45
C TRP A 84 7.68 0.01 1.56
N LEU A 85 6.42 -0.28 1.19
CA LEU A 85 5.34 -0.61 2.12
C LEU A 85 5.66 -1.83 3.00
N ASN A 86 6.39 -2.79 2.46
CA ASN A 86 6.70 -4.06 3.14
C ASN A 86 8.14 -4.14 3.68
N SER A 87 8.87 -3.03 3.73
CA SER A 87 10.25 -3.01 4.25
C SER A 87 10.31 -2.55 5.70
N GLU A 88 11.01 -3.35 6.52
CA GLU A 88 11.35 -3.03 7.91
C GLU A 88 12.65 -2.21 8.01
N SER A 89 13.32 -1.91 6.89
CA SER A 89 14.61 -1.22 6.92
C SER A 89 14.45 0.28 7.16
N LEU A 90 15.19 0.83 8.14
CA LEU A 90 15.22 2.27 8.40
C LEU A 90 16.08 3.06 7.40
N SER A 91 16.89 2.37 6.59
CA SER A 91 17.67 2.94 5.48
C SER A 91 17.92 1.87 4.42
N GLY A 92 17.97 2.26 3.14
CA GLY A 92 18.33 1.32 2.07
C GLY A 92 17.35 0.16 1.87
N TRP A 93 16.04 0.42 1.94
CA TRP A 93 15.00 -0.60 1.66
C TRP A 93 14.96 -1.05 0.20
N TYR A 94 15.45 -0.21 -0.72
CA TYR A 94 15.37 -0.46 -2.15
C TYR A 94 16.35 -1.56 -2.58
N ALA A 95 15.83 -2.50 -3.35
CA ALA A 95 16.59 -3.44 -4.16
C ALA A 95 15.84 -3.62 -5.49
N PRO A 96 16.54 -3.69 -6.63
CA PRO A 96 15.89 -3.83 -7.93
C PRO A 96 15.11 -5.15 -8.00
N ALA A 97 13.83 -5.08 -8.37
CA ALA A 97 12.96 -6.24 -8.55
C ALA A 97 13.24 -6.99 -9.87
N HIS A 98 13.80 -6.29 -10.86
CA HIS A 98 14.27 -6.84 -12.14
C HIS A 98 15.37 -5.94 -12.72
N GLU A 99 15.93 -6.34 -13.87
CA GLU A 99 17.10 -5.70 -14.49
C GLU A 99 16.92 -4.20 -14.77
N ALA A 100 15.75 -3.77 -15.28
CA ALA A 100 15.48 -2.37 -15.61
C ALA A 100 14.97 -1.53 -14.42
N ASP A 101 14.81 -2.14 -13.22
CA ASP A 101 14.20 -1.45 -12.08
C ASP A 101 15.15 -0.37 -11.57
N ALA A 102 14.58 0.78 -11.24
CA ALA A 102 15.33 1.94 -10.81
C ALA A 102 14.81 2.43 -9.45
N PRO A 103 15.69 3.00 -8.59
CA PRO A 103 15.24 3.55 -7.33
C PRO A 103 14.38 4.81 -7.55
N PRO A 104 13.36 5.06 -6.70
CA PRO A 104 12.50 6.24 -6.79
C PRO A 104 13.19 7.48 -6.23
N LYS A 105 14.24 7.92 -6.94
CA LYS A 105 15.09 9.08 -6.63
C LYS A 105 14.59 10.33 -7.36
N ALA A 106 15.06 11.49 -6.93
CA ALA A 106 14.76 12.76 -7.59
C ALA A 106 15.11 12.68 -9.09
N GLY A 107 14.18 13.12 -9.94
CA GLY A 107 14.31 13.04 -11.40
C GLY A 107 13.90 11.71 -12.03
N ALA A 108 13.70 10.65 -11.24
CA ALA A 108 13.16 9.36 -11.71
C ALA A 108 11.68 9.17 -11.37
N VAL A 109 11.06 10.09 -10.63
CA VAL A 109 9.66 10.03 -10.24
C VAL A 109 8.96 11.35 -10.53
N SER A 110 7.66 11.29 -10.82
CA SER A 110 6.80 12.46 -11.04
C SER A 110 6.21 13.05 -9.75
N ALA A 111 6.34 12.34 -8.63
CA ALA A 111 5.91 12.74 -7.28
C ALA A 111 7.11 12.81 -6.32
N ASN A 112 6.89 12.80 -4.99
CA ASN A 112 7.97 12.93 -4.03
C ASN A 112 8.90 11.70 -4.07
N PRO A 113 10.23 11.88 -4.23
CA PRO A 113 11.20 10.78 -4.22
C PRO A 113 11.37 10.21 -2.82
N TYR A 114 11.54 8.89 -2.73
CA TYR A 114 11.53 8.18 -1.45
C TYR A 114 12.55 7.04 -1.34
N ALA A 115 13.50 6.97 -2.29
CA ALA A 115 14.59 5.99 -2.25
C ALA A 115 15.44 6.07 -0.96
N LEU A 116 15.50 7.24 -0.31
CA LEU A 116 16.23 7.46 0.94
C LEU A 116 15.34 7.44 2.19
N ALA A 117 14.01 7.38 2.03
CA ALA A 117 13.09 7.31 3.15
C ALA A 117 13.24 5.96 3.88
N PRO A 118 12.99 5.89 5.19
CA PRO A 118 12.80 4.62 5.88
C PRO A 118 11.66 3.82 5.21
N GLY A 119 11.81 2.51 5.14
CA GLY A 119 10.73 1.60 4.77
C GLY A 119 9.53 1.78 5.70
N PHE A 120 8.32 1.60 5.18
CA PHE A 120 7.09 1.91 5.92
C PHE A 120 6.99 1.12 7.23
N MET A 121 7.26 -0.18 7.19
CA MET A 121 7.20 -1.03 8.38
C MET A 121 8.29 -0.70 9.39
N GLY A 122 9.44 -0.18 8.94
CA GLY A 122 10.55 0.18 9.82
C GLY A 122 10.18 1.25 10.85
N GLY A 123 9.22 2.12 10.52
CA GLY A 123 8.68 3.13 11.44
C GLY A 123 7.60 2.61 12.41
N LEU A 124 7.10 1.39 12.21
CA LEU A 124 6.02 0.82 13.02
C LEU A 124 6.59 0.06 14.24
N SER A 125 5.84 0.10 15.35
CA SER A 125 6.22 -0.63 16.56
C SER A 125 6.34 -2.13 16.28
N GLU A 126 7.23 -2.80 17.01
CA GLU A 126 7.44 -4.24 16.85
C GLU A 126 6.16 -5.04 17.16
N GLY A 127 5.42 -4.60 18.19
CA GLY A 127 4.14 -5.21 18.56
C GLY A 127 3.11 -5.11 17.44
N PHE A 128 2.98 -3.93 16.82
CA PHE A 128 2.08 -3.73 15.69
C PHE A 128 2.50 -4.59 14.49
N ARG A 129 3.79 -4.58 14.11
CA ARG A 129 4.31 -5.41 13.00
C ARG A 129 4.06 -6.90 13.18
N LYS A 130 4.18 -7.42 14.40
CA LYS A 130 3.91 -8.83 14.72
C LYS A 130 2.43 -9.17 14.69
N ALA A 131 1.55 -8.20 14.98
CA ALA A 131 0.10 -8.40 14.95
C ALA A 131 -0.48 -8.37 13.53
N VAL A 132 0.17 -7.67 12.60
CA VAL A 132 -0.25 -7.63 11.19
C VAL A 132 0.06 -8.96 10.50
N GLN A 133 -1.00 -9.59 10.01
CA GLN A 133 -0.91 -10.88 9.32
C GLN A 133 -0.66 -10.66 7.82
N PRO A 134 0.23 -11.44 7.19
CA PRO A 134 0.41 -11.37 5.75
C PRO A 134 -0.86 -11.86 5.05
N THR A 135 -1.27 -11.13 4.02
CA THR A 135 -2.49 -11.34 3.25
C THR A 135 -2.14 -11.73 1.83
N GLU A 136 -2.80 -12.75 1.31
CA GLU A 136 -2.69 -13.14 -0.09
C GLU A 136 -3.61 -12.26 -0.94
N LEU A 137 -3.05 -11.57 -1.93
CA LEU A 137 -3.75 -10.57 -2.75
C LEU A 137 -3.72 -11.01 -4.21
N VAL A 138 -4.88 -10.94 -4.86
CA VAL A 138 -4.98 -11.02 -6.31
C VAL A 138 -4.75 -9.62 -6.86
N VAL A 139 -3.78 -9.48 -7.76
CA VAL A 139 -3.46 -8.20 -8.41
C VAL A 139 -3.53 -8.31 -9.93
N ALA A 140 -4.13 -7.32 -10.57
CA ALA A 140 -4.29 -7.28 -12.02
C ALA A 140 -2.96 -6.96 -12.72
N LYS A 141 -2.71 -7.62 -13.84
CA LYS A 141 -1.59 -7.31 -14.75
C LYS A 141 -2.08 -6.51 -15.94
N CYS A 142 -1.26 -5.59 -16.42
CA CYS A 142 -1.56 -4.88 -17.66
C CYS A 142 -1.34 -5.80 -18.88
N ALA A 143 -1.87 -5.40 -20.03
CA ALA A 143 -1.74 -6.17 -21.27
C ALA A 143 -0.27 -6.35 -21.70
N ALA A 144 0.59 -5.37 -21.43
CA ALA A 144 2.02 -5.45 -21.72
C ALA A 144 2.74 -6.54 -20.87
N ASP A 145 2.15 -6.96 -19.75
CA ASP A 145 2.62 -8.07 -18.89
C ASP A 145 1.89 -9.39 -19.16
N GLY A 146 1.31 -9.54 -20.36
CA GLY A 146 0.53 -10.70 -20.77
C GLY A 146 -0.89 -10.74 -20.20
N GLY A 147 -1.35 -9.67 -19.54
CA GLY A 147 -2.70 -9.57 -18.96
C GLY A 147 -3.00 -10.59 -17.87
N GLY A 148 -4.28 -10.70 -17.50
CA GLY A 148 -4.73 -11.57 -16.41
C GLY A 148 -4.33 -11.04 -15.03
N SER A 149 -4.28 -11.92 -14.04
CA SER A 149 -3.92 -11.58 -12.67
C SER A 149 -2.72 -12.40 -12.17
N GLU A 150 -2.17 -12.00 -11.04
CA GLU A 150 -1.20 -12.76 -10.28
C GLU A 150 -1.48 -12.63 -8.78
N THR A 151 -0.75 -13.40 -7.98
CA THR A 151 -0.90 -13.41 -6.54
C THR A 151 0.37 -12.89 -5.87
N VAL A 152 0.21 -11.99 -4.90
CA VAL A 152 1.29 -11.53 -4.00
C VAL A 152 0.90 -11.76 -2.54
N LYS A 153 1.88 -11.71 -1.65
CA LYS A 153 1.66 -11.88 -0.21
C LYS A 153 2.31 -10.75 0.57
N ASP A 154 1.49 -9.84 1.07
CA ASP A 154 1.94 -8.57 1.65
C ASP A 154 1.32 -8.35 3.05
N ARG A 155 2.00 -7.58 3.90
CA ARG A 155 1.46 -7.14 5.21
C ARG A 155 0.80 -5.77 5.10
N PHE A 156 1.34 -4.89 4.25
CA PHE A 156 0.80 -3.56 3.96
C PHE A 156 0.72 -3.37 2.46
N PHE A 157 -0.40 -2.81 1.99
CA PHE A 157 -0.70 -2.68 0.57
C PHE A 157 -1.69 -1.55 0.34
N LEU A 158 -1.74 -1.05 -0.90
CA LEU A 158 -2.74 -0.09 -1.33
C LEU A 158 -4.06 -0.83 -1.60
N PRO A 159 -5.22 -0.26 -1.24
CA PRO A 159 -6.49 -0.91 -1.55
C PRO A 159 -6.74 -0.91 -3.06
N SER A 160 -7.26 -2.02 -3.58
CA SER A 160 -7.58 -2.18 -4.99
C SER A 160 -8.82 -1.36 -5.40
N ASN A 161 -9.04 -1.20 -6.72
CA ASN A 161 -10.29 -0.63 -7.23
C ASN A 161 -11.52 -1.41 -6.74
N THR A 162 -11.41 -2.73 -6.64
CA THR A 162 -12.50 -3.60 -6.17
C THR A 162 -12.79 -3.34 -4.70
N GLU A 163 -11.74 -3.25 -3.88
CA GLU A 163 -11.82 -3.02 -2.44
C GLU A 163 -12.41 -1.65 -2.10
N ILE A 164 -12.09 -0.62 -2.88
CA ILE A 164 -12.68 0.72 -2.69
C ILE A 164 -14.05 0.89 -3.36
N GLY A 165 -14.59 -0.15 -3.99
CA GLY A 165 -15.91 -0.16 -4.60
C GLY A 165 -16.02 0.71 -5.86
N VAL A 166 -15.00 0.67 -6.73
CA VAL A 166 -15.04 1.21 -8.10
C VAL A 166 -14.83 0.10 -9.14
N ALA A 167 -14.84 0.43 -10.42
CA ALA A 167 -14.74 -0.55 -11.49
C ALA A 167 -13.40 -1.33 -11.43
N ASN A 168 -13.52 -2.65 -11.53
CA ASN A 168 -12.41 -3.59 -11.56
C ASN A 168 -11.34 -3.21 -12.59
N GLN A 169 -10.07 -3.28 -12.19
CA GLN A 169 -8.96 -3.05 -13.11
C GLN A 169 -8.93 -4.15 -14.18
N ASN A 170 -9.05 -3.77 -15.45
CA ASN A 170 -9.13 -4.71 -16.59
C ASN A 170 -10.22 -5.80 -16.42
N GLY A 171 -11.31 -5.51 -15.68
CA GLY A 171 -12.37 -6.48 -15.40
C GLY A 171 -12.02 -7.54 -14.35
N ILE A 172 -10.84 -7.47 -13.73
CA ILE A 172 -10.36 -8.42 -12.73
C ILE A 172 -10.76 -7.93 -11.33
N ALA A 173 -11.48 -8.78 -10.60
CA ALA A 173 -11.80 -8.52 -9.20
C ALA A 173 -10.58 -8.81 -8.32
N GLU A 174 -10.02 -7.76 -7.74
CA GLU A 174 -8.89 -7.80 -6.81
C GLU A 174 -9.44 -7.79 -5.38
N GLY A 175 -9.99 -8.94 -4.94
CA GLY A 175 -10.63 -9.08 -3.63
C GLY A 175 -12.12 -8.74 -3.61
N ALA A 176 -12.59 -8.17 -2.50
CA ALA A 176 -13.98 -7.75 -2.31
C ALA A 176 -14.03 -6.35 -1.69
N ARG A 177 -15.14 -5.63 -1.89
CA ARG A 177 -15.31 -4.28 -1.36
C ARG A 177 -15.20 -4.28 0.17
N LEU A 178 -14.34 -3.42 0.73
CA LEU A 178 -14.23 -3.20 2.17
C LEU A 178 -15.42 -2.38 2.67
N ALA A 179 -16.02 -2.78 3.79
CA ALA A 179 -17.23 -2.17 4.34
C ALA A 179 -17.13 -0.65 4.58
N LEU A 180 -15.93 -0.13 4.87
CA LEU A 180 -15.68 1.30 5.08
C LEU A 180 -15.97 2.14 3.83
N PHE A 181 -15.75 1.62 2.63
CA PHE A 181 -15.84 2.41 1.41
C PHE A 181 -17.27 2.42 0.86
N THR A 182 -18.17 3.19 1.47
CA THR A 182 -19.59 3.27 1.10
C THR A 182 -19.88 4.19 -0.11
N GLY A 183 -18.94 5.03 -0.52
CA GLY A 183 -19.03 5.92 -1.69
C GLY A 183 -17.82 6.85 -1.79
N ASP A 184 -17.88 7.86 -2.67
CA ASP A 184 -16.75 8.80 -2.91
C ASP A 184 -16.25 9.51 -1.66
N ALA A 185 -17.17 10.02 -0.83
CA ALA A 185 -16.80 10.67 0.43
C ALA A 185 -16.03 9.74 1.36
N ALA A 186 -16.36 8.44 1.38
CA ALA A 186 -15.65 7.46 2.20
C ALA A 186 -14.27 7.07 1.63
N ARG A 187 -14.00 7.36 0.35
CA ARG A 187 -12.70 7.18 -0.29
C ARG A 187 -11.75 8.35 -0.08
N GLN A 188 -12.29 9.54 0.19
CA GLN A 188 -11.46 10.74 0.38
C GLN A 188 -10.56 10.59 1.62
N ARG A 189 -9.28 10.85 1.42
CA ARG A 189 -8.26 10.88 2.48
C ARG A 189 -7.45 12.15 2.28
N CYS A 190 -7.37 13.00 3.30
CA CYS A 190 -6.50 14.18 3.25
C CYS A 190 -5.04 13.74 3.36
N VAL A 191 -4.15 14.50 2.72
CA VAL A 191 -2.70 14.40 2.90
C VAL A 191 -2.40 14.71 4.38
N SER A 192 -1.66 13.85 5.07
CA SER A 192 -1.15 14.20 6.41
C SER A 192 -0.15 15.36 6.30
N ALA A 193 0.10 16.09 7.39
CA ALA A 193 1.04 17.20 7.36
C ALA A 193 2.46 16.78 6.88
N SER A 194 2.89 15.55 7.16
CA SER A 194 4.16 15.00 6.69
C SER A 194 4.13 14.40 5.29
N ALA A 195 2.97 13.99 4.78
CA ALA A 195 2.87 13.34 3.48
C ALA A 195 3.07 14.30 2.29
N ALA A 196 3.00 15.62 2.53
CA ALA A 196 3.23 16.65 1.52
C ALA A 196 4.72 17.03 1.36
N ALA A 197 5.59 16.58 2.27
CA ALA A 197 7.01 16.94 2.32
C ALA A 197 7.86 16.11 1.35
#